data_AF-A0A553NAD9-F1
#
_entry.id   AF-A0A553NAD9-F1
#
_cell.length_a   1.000
_cell.length_b   1.000
_cell.length_c   1.000
_cell.angle_alpha   90.00
_cell.angle_beta   90.00
_cell.angle_gamma   90.00
#
_symmetry.space_group_name_H-M   'P 1'
#
loop_
_entity.id
_entity.type
_entity.pdbx_description
1 polymer ?
#
loop_
_entity_poly.entity_id
_entity_poly.type
_entity_poly.pdbx_seq_one_letter_code
_entity_poly.pdbx_strand_id
1 'polypeptide(L)'
;MDKRTKGILEEYSEITSLLTDEIVKVHKEIHTSIDQIDPMSEYDNFIEIYKSPETNDVNVEFDATLLEETENLQVNEILWNNLTAESLQVMLKSTIEELLLNQQALRSKEELVVDLETKIEESTKTHEKKSEPMTLDKSKDRISKFDTLRHSIAGIIRSPKSVLGSSSVRIRDHIFLMA
;
A
#
# COMPACT_ATOMS: atom_id res chain seq x y z
N MET A 1 6.07 51.36 9.15
CA MET A 1 6.13 50.33 10.22
C MET A 1 7.27 50.69 11.16
N ASP A 2 7.02 50.62 12.48
CA ASP A 2 8.07 50.78 13.49
C ASP A 2 9.02 49.56 13.46
N LYS A 3 10.31 49.78 13.76
CA LYS A 3 11.34 48.73 13.82
C LYS A 3 10.97 47.60 14.78
N ARG A 4 10.29 47.94 15.88
CA ARG A 4 9.84 46.96 16.87
C ARG A 4 8.78 46.01 16.29
N THR A 5 7.79 46.55 15.60
CA THR A 5 6.73 45.75 14.97
C THR A 5 7.29 44.85 13.88
N LYS A 6 8.30 45.32 13.13
CA LYS A 6 9.00 44.52 12.13
C LYS A 6 9.73 43.33 12.77
N GLY A 7 10.48 43.55 13.84
CA GLY A 7 11.21 42.47 14.53
C GLY A 7 10.28 41.40 15.12
N ILE A 8 9.14 41.81 15.71
CA ILE A 8 8.14 40.87 16.23
C ILE A 8 7.57 39.99 15.12
N LEU A 9 7.33 40.54 13.92
CA LEU A 9 6.78 39.78 12.80
C LEU A 9 7.82 38.82 12.18
N GLU A 10 9.10 39.23 12.15
CA GLU A 10 10.20 38.37 11.71
C GLU A 10 10.37 37.17 12.64
N GLU A 11 10.40 37.39 13.96
CA GLU A 11 10.47 36.32 14.97
C GLU A 11 9.25 35.40 14.91
N TYR A 12 8.05 35.97 14.80
CA TYR A 12 6.82 35.19 14.61
C TYR A 12 6.90 34.31 13.36
N SER A 13 7.41 34.85 12.25
CA SER A 13 7.60 34.08 11.00
C SER A 13 8.62 32.96 11.14
N GLU A 14 9.68 33.16 11.92
CA GLU A 14 10.70 32.12 12.17
C GLU A 14 10.13 31.00 13.05
N ILE A 15 9.46 31.36 14.15
CA ILE A 15 8.88 30.41 15.11
C ILE A 15 7.73 29.59 14.49
N THR A 16 6.90 30.22 13.67
CA THR A 16 5.74 29.56 13.04
C THR A 16 6.07 28.87 11.71
N SER A 17 7.32 28.90 11.28
CA SER A 17 7.75 28.27 10.04
C SER A 17 7.62 26.75 10.14
N LEU A 18 6.89 26.14 9.20
CA LEU A 18 6.82 24.68 9.04
C LEU A 18 7.95 24.11 8.17
N LEU A 19 8.83 24.98 7.69
CA LEU A 19 9.94 24.63 6.80
C LEU A 19 11.28 24.75 7.53
N THR A 20 11.26 24.57 8.85
CA THR A 20 12.49 24.44 9.64
C THR A 20 13.15 23.10 9.33
N ASP A 21 14.48 23.06 9.47
CA ASP A 21 15.26 21.85 9.21
C ASP A 21 14.80 20.67 10.10
N GLU A 22 14.34 20.95 11.31
CA GLU A 22 13.82 19.94 12.25
C GLU A 22 12.55 19.27 11.73
N ILE A 23 11.57 20.05 11.25
CA ILE A 23 10.32 19.52 10.70
C ILE A 23 10.60 18.72 9.42
N VAL A 24 11.47 19.24 8.55
CA VAL A 24 11.89 18.55 7.33
C VAL A 24 12.57 17.22 7.64
N LYS A 25 13.43 17.18 8.68
CA LYS A 25 14.11 15.96 9.12
C LYS A 25 13.10 14.90 9.58
N VAL A 26 12.12 15.27 10.41
CA VAL A 26 11.08 14.34 10.88
C VAL A 26 10.28 13.77 9.70
N HIS A 27 9.85 14.62 8.76
CA HIS A 27 9.14 14.14 7.58
C HIS A 27 9.98 13.22 6.69
N LYS A 28 11.29 13.48 6.58
CA LYS A 28 12.22 12.61 5.85
C LYS A 28 12.36 11.24 6.52
N GLU A 29 12.46 11.20 7.85
CA GLU A 29 12.51 9.95 8.62
C GLU A 29 11.22 9.15 8.44
N ILE A 30 10.05 9.80 8.55
CA ILE A 30 8.74 9.16 8.30
C ILE A 30 8.68 8.58 6.89
N HIS A 31 9.08 9.35 5.87
CA HIS A 31 9.06 8.89 4.49
C HIS A 31 10.00 7.69 4.28
N THR A 32 11.19 7.75 4.87
CA THR A 32 12.17 6.64 4.82
C THR A 32 11.59 5.37 5.46
N SER A 33 10.91 5.49 6.61
CA SER A 33 10.26 4.35 7.26
C SER A 33 9.13 3.76 6.42
N ILE A 34 8.36 4.60 5.73
CA ILE A 34 7.29 4.13 4.82
C ILE A 34 7.89 3.39 3.62
N ASP A 35 8.96 3.93 3.02
CA ASP A 35 9.62 3.34 1.85
C ASP A 35 10.31 1.99 2.18
N GLN A 36 10.63 1.75 3.45
CA GLN A 36 11.20 0.49 3.93
C GLN A 36 10.15 -0.60 4.16
N ILE A 37 8.85 -0.28 4.15
CA ILE A 37 7.80 -1.29 4.29
C ILE A 37 7.76 -2.12 3.01
N ASP A 38 8.05 -3.41 3.15
CA ASP A 38 7.92 -4.39 2.07
C ASP A 38 6.76 -5.36 2.40
N PRO A 39 5.62 -5.24 1.71
CA PRO A 39 4.48 -6.14 1.91
C PRO A 39 4.81 -7.61 1.66
N MET A 40 5.84 -7.90 0.86
CA MET A 40 6.20 -9.28 0.52
C MET A 40 6.93 -10.01 1.65
N SER A 41 7.56 -9.28 2.58
CA SER A 41 8.33 -9.84 3.70
C SER A 41 7.73 -9.51 5.07
N GLU A 42 6.58 -8.83 5.14
CA GLU A 42 5.93 -8.39 6.38
C GLU A 42 5.73 -9.52 7.41
N TYR A 43 5.45 -10.73 6.93
CA TYR A 43 5.14 -11.88 7.78
C TYR A 43 6.31 -12.82 8.04
N ASP A 44 7.49 -12.61 7.43
CA ASP A 44 8.61 -13.56 7.52
C ASP A 44 9.05 -13.81 8.97
N ASN A 45 9.29 -12.73 9.72
CA ASN A 45 9.67 -12.81 11.13
C ASN A 45 8.54 -13.40 12.01
N PHE A 46 7.28 -13.10 11.70
CA PHE A 46 6.14 -13.66 12.45
C PHE A 46 6.03 -15.17 12.23
N ILE A 47 6.14 -15.61 10.97
CA ILE A 47 6.13 -17.03 10.62
C ILE A 47 7.31 -17.73 11.30
N GLU A 48 8.52 -17.17 11.23
CA GLU A 48 9.68 -17.78 11.88
C GLU A 48 9.49 -18.01 13.39
N ILE A 49 8.92 -17.05 14.11
CA ILE A 49 8.73 -17.13 15.57
C ILE A 49 7.56 -18.04 15.95
N TYR A 50 6.46 -18.03 15.19
CA TYR A 50 5.19 -18.63 15.59
C TYR A 50 4.72 -19.79 14.70
N LYS A 51 5.52 -20.23 13.72
CA LYS A 51 5.17 -21.39 12.89
C LYS A 51 4.99 -22.63 13.76
N SER A 52 3.79 -23.19 13.73
CA SER A 52 3.52 -24.49 14.35
C SER A 52 4.34 -25.58 13.66
N PRO A 53 4.82 -26.60 14.40
CA PRO A 53 5.42 -27.76 13.78
C PRO A 53 4.44 -28.38 12.76
N GLU A 54 4.97 -28.89 11.65
CA GLU A 54 4.15 -29.57 10.66
C GLU A 54 3.38 -30.70 11.35
N THR A 55 2.06 -30.59 11.32
CA THR A 55 1.19 -31.69 11.70
C THR A 55 1.33 -32.72 10.59
N ASN A 56 2.08 -33.79 10.83
CA ASN A 56 2.02 -34.95 9.94
C ASN A 56 0.55 -35.37 9.87
N ASP A 57 -0.04 -35.35 8.67
CA ASP A 57 -1.36 -35.92 8.46
C ASP A 57 -1.32 -37.35 9.01
N VAL A 58 -2.24 -37.65 9.93
CA VAL A 58 -2.31 -38.99 10.51
C VAL A 58 -2.60 -39.93 9.34
N ASN A 59 -1.59 -40.71 8.94
CA ASN A 59 -1.77 -41.74 7.93
C ASN A 59 -2.73 -42.77 8.51
N VAL A 60 -3.98 -42.74 8.07
CA VAL A 60 -5.01 -43.68 8.49
C VAL A 60 -4.72 -45.00 7.77
N GLU A 61 -4.18 -45.95 8.51
CA GLU A 61 -3.95 -47.31 8.03
C GLU A 61 -5.08 -48.22 8.52
N PHE A 62 -5.43 -49.22 7.70
CA PHE A 62 -6.45 -50.19 8.05
C PHE A 62 -5.91 -51.13 9.15
N ASP A 63 -6.70 -51.30 10.21
CA ASP A 63 -6.33 -52.12 11.37
C ASP A 63 -6.42 -53.61 11.06
N ALA A 64 -5.26 -54.27 11.00
CA ALA A 64 -5.15 -55.70 10.67
C ALA A 64 -5.88 -56.62 11.67
N THR A 65 -6.07 -56.19 12.93
CA THR A 65 -6.76 -57.02 13.93
C THR A 65 -8.23 -57.25 13.58
N LEU A 66 -8.81 -56.41 12.70
CA LEU A 66 -10.17 -56.58 12.20
C LEU A 66 -10.32 -57.77 11.23
N LEU A 67 -9.22 -58.35 10.74
CA LEU A 67 -9.22 -59.47 9.79
C LEU A 67 -8.90 -60.83 10.43
N GLU A 68 -8.69 -60.90 11.75
CA GLU A 68 -8.28 -62.13 12.43
C GLU A 68 -9.22 -63.32 12.18
N GLU A 69 -10.51 -63.06 11.97
CA GLU A 69 -11.55 -64.07 11.73
C GLU A 69 -11.78 -64.36 10.23
N THR A 70 -11.15 -63.59 9.33
CA THR A 70 -11.38 -63.71 7.88
C THR A 70 -10.20 -64.40 7.21
N GLU A 71 -10.35 -65.70 6.93
CA GLU A 71 -9.30 -66.48 6.27
C GLU A 71 -8.99 -65.95 4.87
N ASN A 72 -7.69 -65.77 4.57
CA ASN A 72 -7.12 -65.41 3.27
C ASN A 72 -7.40 -63.99 2.74
N LEU A 73 -7.84 -63.04 3.58
CA LEU A 73 -7.95 -61.62 3.18
C LEU A 73 -6.82 -60.80 3.80
N GLN A 74 -6.09 -60.03 2.98
CA GLN A 74 -5.08 -59.09 3.49
C GLN A 74 -5.66 -57.70 3.76
N VAL A 75 -4.92 -56.91 4.54
CA VAL A 75 -5.21 -55.49 4.76
C VAL A 75 -5.26 -54.75 3.41
N ASN A 76 -6.22 -53.82 3.28
CA ASN A 76 -6.49 -53.05 2.05
C ASN A 76 -6.99 -53.89 0.85
N GLU A 77 -7.31 -55.17 1.04
CA GLU A 77 -7.96 -55.99 0.02
C GLU A 77 -9.48 -56.00 0.21
N ILE A 78 -10.21 -56.10 -0.90
CA ILE A 78 -11.66 -56.20 -0.90
C ILE A 78 -12.04 -57.66 -1.10
N LEU A 79 -12.85 -58.22 -0.19
CA LEU A 79 -13.37 -59.57 -0.31
C LEU A 79 -14.36 -59.65 -1.48
N TRP A 80 -13.96 -60.31 -2.56
CA TRP A 80 -14.79 -60.51 -3.75
C TRP A 80 -15.27 -61.95 -3.85
N ASN A 81 -16.53 -62.21 -3.52
CA ASN A 81 -17.14 -63.54 -3.62
C ASN A 81 -18.61 -63.45 -4.06
N ASN A 82 -19.31 -64.59 -4.08
CA ASN A 82 -20.71 -64.67 -4.47
C ASN A 82 -21.69 -63.91 -3.56
N LEU A 83 -21.28 -63.57 -2.33
CA LEU A 83 -22.09 -62.80 -1.38
C LEU A 83 -21.85 -61.28 -1.51
N THR A 84 -20.68 -60.86 -1.97
CA THR A 84 -20.27 -59.44 -2.00
C THR A 84 -20.20 -58.83 -3.41
N ALA A 85 -20.10 -59.64 -4.46
CA ALA A 85 -19.86 -59.14 -5.82
C ALA A 85 -20.94 -58.17 -6.32
N GLU A 86 -22.22 -58.46 -6.07
CA GLU A 86 -23.32 -57.60 -6.54
C GLU A 86 -23.33 -56.24 -5.83
N SER A 87 -23.17 -56.22 -4.50
CA SER A 87 -23.15 -54.97 -3.74
C SER A 87 -21.91 -54.13 -4.08
N LEU A 88 -20.75 -54.77 -4.28
CA LEU A 88 -19.53 -54.09 -4.73
C LEU A 88 -19.69 -53.49 -6.14
N GLN A 89 -20.38 -54.17 -7.06
CA GLN A 89 -20.67 -53.60 -8.39
C GLN A 89 -21.59 -52.37 -8.31
N VAL A 90 -22.62 -52.43 -7.45
CA VAL A 90 -23.52 -51.28 -7.22
C VAL A 90 -22.75 -50.11 -6.61
N MET A 91 -21.92 -50.35 -5.60
CA MET A 91 -21.09 -49.32 -4.98
C MET A 91 -20.10 -48.73 -5.99
N LEU A 92 -19.37 -49.56 -6.75
CA LEU A 92 -18.45 -49.09 -7.78
C LEU A 92 -19.16 -48.21 -8.81
N LYS A 93 -20.34 -48.62 -9.27
CA LYS A 93 -21.14 -47.82 -10.21
C LYS A 93 -21.53 -46.47 -9.60
N SER A 94 -22.05 -46.45 -8.37
CA SER A 94 -22.41 -45.21 -7.67
C SER A 94 -21.19 -44.29 -7.50
N THR A 95 -20.06 -44.84 -7.06
CA THR A 95 -18.81 -44.08 -6.88
C THR A 95 -18.29 -43.52 -8.20
N ILE A 96 -18.43 -44.24 -9.32
CA ILE A 96 -18.08 -43.71 -10.65
C ILE A 96 -18.98 -42.54 -11.05
N GLU A 97 -20.29 -42.65 -10.82
CA GLU A 97 -21.25 -41.58 -11.11
C GLU A 97 -20.96 -40.34 -10.25
N GLU A 98 -20.70 -40.51 -8.96
CA GLU A 98 -20.28 -39.44 -8.05
C GLU A 98 -18.94 -38.81 -8.44
N LEU A 99 -17.96 -39.61 -8.84
CA LEU A 99 -16.66 -39.13 -9.32
C LEU A 99 -16.82 -38.27 -10.57
N LEU A 100 -17.69 -38.68 -11.51
CA LEU A 100 -17.97 -37.93 -12.73
C LEU A 100 -18.59 -36.57 -12.40
N LEU A 101 -19.57 -36.53 -11.48
CA LEU A 101 -20.19 -35.30 -11.02
C LEU A 101 -19.16 -34.37 -10.33
N ASN A 102 -18.31 -34.92 -9.46
CA ASN A 102 -17.25 -34.16 -8.80
C ASN A 102 -16.24 -33.60 -9.80
N GLN A 103 -15.87 -34.37 -10.82
CA GLN A 103 -14.97 -33.92 -11.88
C GLN A 103 -15.59 -32.77 -12.70
N GLN A 104 -16.89 -32.85 -12.99
CA GLN A 104 -17.59 -31.75 -13.65
C GLN A 104 -17.64 -30.50 -12.77
N ALA A 105 -17.95 -30.63 -11.48
CA ALA A 105 -17.97 -29.53 -10.54
C ALA A 105 -16.59 -28.88 -10.36
N LEU A 106 -15.52 -29.69 -10.33
CA LEU A 106 -14.14 -29.20 -10.30
C LEU A 106 -13.84 -28.35 -11.53
N ARG A 107 -14.15 -28.85 -12.74
CA ARG A 107 -13.94 -28.07 -13.98
C ARG A 107 -14.69 -26.75 -13.99
N SER A 108 -15.94 -26.73 -13.53
CA SER A 108 -16.69 -25.48 -13.42
C SER A 108 -16.06 -24.49 -12.44
N LYS A 109 -15.47 -24.97 -11.33
CA LYS A 109 -14.73 -24.12 -10.40
C LYS A 109 -13.42 -23.61 -11.00
N GLU A 110 -12.69 -24.45 -11.73
CA GLU A 110 -11.46 -24.05 -12.44
C GLU A 110 -11.76 -22.95 -13.47
N GLU A 111 -12.83 -23.09 -14.26
CA GLU A 111 -13.27 -22.06 -15.21
C GLU A 111 -13.63 -20.74 -14.49
N LEU A 112 -14.34 -20.82 -13.35
CA LEU A 112 -14.66 -19.65 -12.54
C LEU A 112 -13.41 -18.97 -11.97
N VAL A 113 -12.40 -19.73 -11.53
CA VAL A 113 -11.12 -19.17 -11.06
C VAL A 113 -10.46 -18.37 -12.17
N VAL A 114 -10.39 -18.92 -13.39
CA VAL A 114 -9.82 -18.21 -14.54
C VAL A 114 -10.59 -16.93 -14.86
N ASP A 115 -11.93 -16.96 -14.86
CA ASP A 115 -12.75 -15.75 -15.07
C ASP A 115 -12.56 -14.70 -13.97
N LEU A 116 -12.37 -15.12 -12.72
CA LEU A 116 -12.08 -14.19 -11.62
C LEU A 116 -10.68 -13.59 -11.74
N GLU A 117 -9.67 -14.40 -12.10
CA GLU A 117 -8.31 -13.92 -12.35
C GLU A 117 -8.27 -12.89 -13.50
N THR A 118 -8.99 -13.14 -14.59
CA THR A 118 -9.07 -12.17 -15.70
C THR A 118 -9.77 -10.88 -15.28
N LYS A 119 -10.88 -10.96 -14.53
CA LYS A 119 -11.56 -9.77 -13.98
C LYS A 119 -10.68 -8.97 -13.03
N ILE A 120 -9.92 -9.63 -12.17
CA ILE A 120 -8.94 -8.96 -11.29
C ILE A 120 -7.92 -8.21 -12.14
N GLU A 121 -7.33 -8.86 -13.14
CA GLU A 121 -6.32 -8.27 -14.03
C GLU A 121 -6.86 -7.12 -14.91
N GLU A 122 -8.12 -7.19 -15.36
CA GLU A 122 -8.76 -6.09 -16.07
C GLU A 122 -9.03 -4.90 -15.15
N SER A 123 -9.46 -5.15 -13.91
CA SER A 123 -9.73 -4.11 -12.94
C SER A 123 -8.46 -3.34 -12.54
N THR A 124 -7.33 -4.03 -12.31
CA THR A 124 -6.05 -3.40 -11.97
C THR A 124 -5.56 -2.49 -13.10
N LYS A 125 -5.61 -2.94 -14.36
CA LYS A 125 -5.28 -2.12 -15.55
C LYS A 125 -6.18 -0.90 -15.71
N THR A 126 -7.45 -0.99 -15.29
CA THR A 126 -8.39 0.13 -15.39
C THR A 126 -8.11 1.20 -14.33
N HIS A 127 -7.61 0.80 -13.16
CA HIS A 127 -7.19 1.70 -12.10
C HIS A 127 -5.87 2.42 -12.40
N GLU A 128 -4.90 1.77 -13.06
CA GLU A 128 -3.65 2.41 -13.50
C GLU A 128 -3.88 3.66 -14.39
N LYS A 129 -4.95 3.68 -15.18
CA LYS A 129 -5.31 4.83 -16.04
C LYS A 129 -5.91 6.02 -15.28
N LYS A 130 -6.38 5.82 -14.05
CA LYS A 130 -6.98 6.87 -13.20
C LYS A 130 -6.08 7.29 -12.04
N SER A 131 -5.19 6.40 -11.60
CA SER A 131 -4.07 6.73 -10.73
C SER A 131 -2.87 7.17 -11.58
N GLU A 132 -3.05 8.20 -12.41
CA GLU A 132 -1.89 8.98 -12.81
C GLU A 132 -1.30 9.50 -11.50
N PRO A 133 -0.07 9.09 -11.12
CA PRO A 133 0.52 9.56 -9.88
C PRO A 133 0.49 11.07 -9.96
N MET A 134 -0.08 11.73 -8.94
CA MET A 134 0.10 13.16 -8.78
C MET A 134 1.60 13.37 -8.62
N THR A 135 2.27 13.59 -9.74
CA THR A 135 3.72 13.49 -9.84
C THR A 135 4.33 14.40 -8.79
N LEU A 136 5.21 13.83 -7.97
CA LEU A 136 6.12 14.54 -7.07
C LEU A 136 6.94 15.62 -7.83
N ASP A 137 6.97 15.53 -9.16
CA ASP A 137 7.53 16.56 -10.03
C ASP A 137 6.80 17.91 -9.89
N LYS A 138 5.46 17.91 -9.72
CA LYS A 138 4.71 19.13 -9.43
C LYS A 138 5.05 19.72 -8.06
N SER A 139 5.39 18.91 -7.06
CA SER A 139 5.82 19.43 -5.75
C SER A 139 7.27 19.93 -5.80
N LYS A 140 8.16 19.30 -6.56
CA LYS A 140 9.54 19.78 -6.77
C LYS A 140 9.57 21.14 -7.47
N ASP A 141 8.70 21.34 -8.45
CA ASP A 141 8.53 22.62 -9.15
C ASP A 141 7.80 23.69 -8.30
N ARG A 142 7.07 23.29 -7.25
CA ARG A 142 6.52 24.24 -6.24
C ARG A 142 7.55 24.62 -5.19
N ILE A 143 8.42 23.69 -4.78
CA ILE A 143 9.51 23.94 -3.83
C ILE A 143 10.52 24.92 -4.43
N SER A 144 10.92 24.74 -5.70
CA SER A 144 11.86 25.64 -6.40
C SER A 144 11.34 27.08 -6.52
N LYS A 145 10.02 27.26 -6.74
CA LYS A 145 9.36 28.57 -6.78
C LYS A 145 9.36 29.26 -5.41
N PHE A 146 9.21 28.48 -4.33
CA PHE A 146 9.28 29.02 -2.96
C PHE A 146 10.70 29.45 -2.59
N ASP A 147 11.72 28.69 -2.97
CA ASP A 147 13.13 29.07 -2.77
C ASP A 147 13.52 30.33 -3.54
N THR A 148 13.00 30.49 -4.76
CA THR A 148 13.15 31.70 -5.56
C THR A 148 12.49 32.90 -4.89
N LEU A 149 11.29 32.72 -4.33
CA LEU A 149 10.56 33.76 -3.61
C LEU A 149 11.28 34.16 -2.30
N ARG A 150 11.82 33.19 -1.55
CA ARG A 150 12.66 33.46 -0.37
C ARG A 150 13.89 34.27 -0.73
N HIS A 151 14.59 33.93 -1.81
CA HIS A 151 15.76 34.69 -2.28
C HIS A 151 15.39 36.12 -2.71
N SER A 152 14.26 36.30 -3.39
CA SER A 152 13.76 37.62 -3.80
C SER A 152 13.41 38.50 -2.60
N ILE A 153 12.67 37.96 -1.62
CA ILE A 153 12.31 38.68 -0.40
C ILE A 153 13.56 39.01 0.43
N ALA A 154 14.51 38.07 0.56
CA ALA A 154 15.78 38.31 1.23
C ALA A 154 16.56 39.45 0.55
N GLY A 155 16.57 39.53 -0.78
CA GLY A 155 17.24 40.59 -1.55
C GLY A 155 16.62 41.98 -1.33
N ILE A 156 15.28 42.07 -1.27
CA ILE A 156 14.57 43.33 -1.01
C ILE A 156 14.86 43.83 0.42
N ILE A 157 14.93 42.92 1.38
CA ILE A 157 15.22 43.25 2.78
C ILE A 157 16.70 43.65 2.97
N ARG A 158 17.62 43.21 2.08
CA ARG A 158 19.08 43.43 2.19
C ARG A 158 19.64 44.64 1.44
N SER A 159 18.83 45.46 0.77
CA SER A 159 19.34 46.66 0.05
C SER A 159 20.13 47.61 0.97
N PRO A 160 21.32 48.10 0.57
CA PRO A 160 22.10 49.02 1.39
C PRO A 160 21.51 50.43 1.37
N LYS A 161 21.55 51.10 2.52
CA LYS A 161 21.27 52.55 2.64
C LYS A 161 22.37 53.34 1.91
N SER A 162 22.05 54.01 0.81
CA SER A 162 22.92 55.04 0.20
C SER A 162 22.34 56.45 0.41
N VAL A 163 22.92 57.09 1.42
CA VAL A 163 23.28 58.51 1.65
C VAL A 163 22.92 59.55 0.56
N LEU A 164 22.20 60.60 1.01
CA LEU A 164 22.14 62.03 0.63
C LEU A 164 22.73 62.51 -0.72
N GLY A 165 21.91 63.26 -1.48
CA GLY A 165 22.32 64.18 -2.54
C GLY A 165 21.23 65.19 -2.89
N SER A 166 21.48 66.47 -2.60
CA SER A 166 20.57 67.63 -2.71
C SER A 166 20.31 68.06 -4.16
N SER A 167 19.09 68.52 -4.48
CA SER A 167 18.79 69.50 -5.53
C SER A 167 17.39 70.10 -5.33
N SER A 168 17.37 71.42 -5.15
CA SER A 168 16.20 72.27 -4.94
C SER A 168 15.50 72.60 -6.26
N VAL A 169 14.18 72.43 -6.35
CA VAL A 169 13.31 73.26 -7.22
C VAL A 169 12.02 73.60 -6.47
N ARG A 170 11.74 74.92 -6.39
CA ARG A 170 10.59 75.58 -5.78
C ARG A 170 9.42 75.62 -6.76
N ILE A 171 8.18 75.48 -6.27
CA ILE A 171 7.04 76.31 -6.73
C ILE A 171 6.22 76.71 -5.49
N ARG A 172 6.00 78.02 -5.37
CA ARG A 172 5.25 78.76 -4.35
C ARG A 172 3.76 78.86 -4.72
N ASP A 173 2.94 78.87 -3.67
CA ASP A 173 1.77 79.73 -3.38
C ASP A 173 0.64 79.90 -4.41
N HIS A 174 -0.59 79.46 -4.05
CA HIS A 174 -1.74 80.38 -3.82
C HIS A 174 -3.01 79.66 -3.30
N ILE A 175 -3.28 79.83 -2.00
CA ILE A 175 -4.52 80.29 -1.32
C ILE A 175 -5.90 80.12 -2.01
N PHE A 176 -6.83 79.45 -1.31
CA PHE A 176 -8.15 79.93 -0.81
C PHE A 176 -9.37 79.00 -1.03
N LEU A 177 -10.25 79.15 -0.05
CA LEU A 177 -11.50 78.49 0.34
C LEU A 177 -12.70 78.76 -0.60
N MET A 178 -13.77 77.97 -0.40
CA MET A 178 -15.18 78.09 -0.85
C MET A 178 -15.55 77.41 -2.18
N ALA A 179 -16.19 76.24 -2.09
CA ALA A 179 -17.65 76.10 -1.93
C ALA A 179 -17.97 74.69 -1.38
#